data_AF-A0A6C0B9U7-F1
#
_entry.id   AF-A0A6C0B9U7-F1
#
_cell.length_a   1.000
_cell.length_b   1.000
_cell.length_c   1.000
_cell.angle_alpha   90.00
_cell.angle_beta   90.00
_cell.angle_gamma   90.00
#
_symmetry.space_group_name_H-M   'P 1'
#
loop_
_entity.id
_entity.type
_entity.pdbx_description
1 polymer ?
#
loop_
_entity_poly.entity_id
_entity_poly.type
_entity_poly.pdbx_seq_one_letter_code
_entity_poly.pdbx_strand_id
1 'polypeptide(L)'
;MNFDLNLGNYKTSELEEIFDLPQNYDETILKRKADVLREKIESDQKTDRTIKIRTLEFLLQAKNFLLEGRKKMLSDIKLEQNIYHTDLELKGSAIFAENGSQFIIDRSANSTPYNVSFPGDTFPGVINPLKKRTIIKNLNIDTRFRDNYFTSSATNFHFDLPYKFSSVTLMHLTSFQFVQSYYAISACLNNNSFSLQLLDPFGNLEGDPYFISVPDGNYTGQNLMTVINTAIGLLDNDSLKNVYFSLNESPGPNGNKKVTIGIKPGYLGAPFTFSVNFILDQTASISFVPLQQKFGWILGFRLPVYTGLNSYTSESVLDISGPKYIYLVVDDFNNNVNENFFSAFTASMLNKNILARIAVPPNIGAPYITFDLTSSGSFSTPRTYFGPVDIQKMQIQLLDEYGRFLNLNGTDYSFVLALTTAYDI
;
A
#
# COMPACT_ATOMS: atom_id res chain seq x y z
N MET A 1 20.57 50.05 24.50
CA MET A 1 19.62 49.03 24.03
C MET A 1 19.86 47.79 24.87
N ASN A 2 18.83 47.26 25.51
CA ASN A 2 18.93 46.01 26.26
C ASN A 2 18.64 44.89 25.25
N PHE A 3 19.65 44.10 24.91
CA PHE A 3 19.46 42.96 24.00
C PHE A 3 18.71 41.86 24.76
N ASP A 4 17.63 41.34 24.19
CA ASP A 4 17.02 40.11 24.70
C ASP A 4 17.94 38.94 24.30
N LEU A 5 18.39 38.18 25.28
CA LEU A 5 19.33 37.07 25.10
C LEU A 5 18.68 35.74 25.51
N ASN A 6 17.35 35.71 25.63
CA ASN A 6 16.61 34.50 25.92
C ASN A 6 16.14 33.83 24.64
N LEU A 7 16.71 32.66 24.32
CA LEU A 7 16.36 31.88 23.12
C LEU A 7 14.86 31.54 23.04
N GLY A 8 14.18 31.36 24.18
CA GLY A 8 12.76 31.00 24.24
C GLY A 8 11.81 32.09 23.76
N ASN A 9 12.28 33.32 23.57
CA ASN A 9 11.49 34.44 23.08
C ASN A 9 11.56 34.59 21.55
N TYR A 10 12.37 33.79 20.87
CA TYR A 10 12.59 33.88 19.43
C TYR A 10 11.95 32.71 18.67
N LYS A 11 11.29 33.01 17.55
CA LYS A 11 10.85 32.02 16.56
C LYS A 11 12.03 31.61 15.67
N THR A 12 11.95 30.40 15.08
CA THR A 12 12.99 29.90 14.17
C THR A 12 13.30 30.88 13.02
N SER A 13 12.28 31.48 12.43
CA SER A 13 12.44 32.47 11.35
C SER A 13 13.21 33.72 11.79
N GLU A 14 13.02 34.16 13.04
CA GLU A 14 13.71 35.33 13.60
C GLU A 14 15.18 35.01 13.88
N LEU A 15 15.48 33.77 14.31
CA LEU A 15 16.87 33.31 14.44
C LEU A 15 17.57 33.22 13.08
N GLU A 16 16.86 32.79 12.04
CA GLU A 16 17.41 32.75 10.67
C GLU A 16 17.71 34.15 10.12
N GLU A 17 16.90 35.14 10.47
CA GLU A 17 17.13 36.55 10.15
C GLU A 17 18.34 37.13 10.90
N ILE A 18 18.53 36.78 12.19
CA ILE A 18 19.72 37.19 12.96
C ILE A 18 21.02 36.73 12.29
N PHE A 19 21.01 35.56 11.67
CA PHE A 19 22.16 35.02 10.93
C PHE A 19 22.20 35.42 9.45
N ASP A 20 21.23 36.19 8.96
CA ASP A 20 21.12 36.61 7.56
C ASP A 20 21.25 35.42 6.59
N LEU A 21 20.43 34.39 6.86
CA LEU A 21 20.44 33.11 6.14
C LEU A 21 19.48 33.15 4.93
N PRO A 22 19.89 32.62 3.77
CA PRO A 22 19.00 32.43 2.63
C PRO A 22 18.01 31.29 2.86
N GLN A 23 16.87 31.30 2.17
CA GLN A 23 15.77 30.33 2.34
C GLN A 23 16.17 28.84 2.29
N ASN A 24 17.19 28.49 1.48
CA ASN A 24 17.75 27.13 1.37
C ASN A 24 19.24 27.12 1.73
N TYR A 25 19.58 27.48 2.97
CA TYR A 25 20.96 27.45 3.44
C TYR A 25 21.43 26.03 3.76
N ASP A 26 22.72 25.76 3.61
CA ASP A 26 23.37 24.51 4.05
C ASP A 26 24.09 24.71 5.40
N GLU A 27 24.52 23.60 6.03
CA GLU A 27 25.24 23.65 7.31
C GLU A 27 26.51 24.51 7.21
N THR A 28 27.14 24.51 6.03
CA THR A 28 28.33 25.31 5.73
C THR A 28 28.03 26.81 5.67
N ILE A 29 26.88 27.23 5.11
CA ILE A 29 26.43 28.62 5.05
C ILE A 29 26.10 29.12 6.45
N LEU A 30 25.38 28.33 7.25
CA LEU A 30 25.06 28.69 8.65
C LEU A 30 26.34 28.87 9.47
N LYS A 31 27.29 27.93 9.38
CA LYS A 31 28.58 28.03 10.06
C LYS A 31 29.31 29.30 9.65
N ARG A 32 29.47 29.52 8.34
CA ARG A 32 30.15 30.69 7.79
C ARG A 32 29.52 32.02 8.24
N LYS A 33 28.19 32.13 8.19
CA LYS A 33 27.47 33.35 8.60
C LYS A 33 27.59 33.59 10.11
N ALA A 34 27.49 32.53 10.92
CA ALA A 34 27.70 32.61 12.36
C ALA A 34 29.14 33.03 12.71
N ASP A 35 30.13 32.53 11.98
CA ASP A 35 31.54 32.88 12.20
C ASP A 35 31.81 34.35 11.82
N VAL A 36 31.25 34.84 10.71
CA VAL A 36 31.32 36.27 10.33
C VAL A 36 30.66 37.17 11.38
N LEU A 37 29.51 36.76 11.93
CA LEU A 37 28.81 37.53 12.97
C LEU A 37 29.62 37.56 14.27
N ARG A 38 30.24 36.44 14.64
CA ARG A 38 31.14 36.32 15.78
C ARG A 38 32.36 37.24 15.64
N GLU A 39 33.03 37.21 14.50
CA GLU A 39 34.21 38.07 14.24
C GLU A 39 33.86 39.56 14.35
N LYS A 40 32.69 39.97 13.86
CA LYS A 40 32.20 41.34 13.99
C LYS A 40 32.03 41.76 15.45
N ILE A 41 31.46 40.91 16.29
CA ILE A 41 31.25 41.19 17.73
C ILE A 41 32.57 41.21 18.49
N GLU A 42 33.51 40.34 18.14
CA GLU A 42 34.86 40.32 18.73
C GLU A 42 35.66 41.58 18.36
N SER A 43 35.49 42.09 17.13
CA SER A 43 36.19 43.29 16.62
C SER A 43 35.68 44.63 17.15
N ASP A 44 34.48 44.70 17.73
CA ASP A 44 33.88 45.96 18.21
C ASP A 44 34.51 46.43 19.53
N GLN A 45 35.28 47.52 19.53
CA GLN A 45 35.93 48.02 20.76
C GLN A 45 34.99 48.79 21.71
N LYS A 46 33.73 49.06 21.34
CA LYS A 46 32.81 49.94 22.10
C LYS A 46 31.89 49.22 23.08
N THR A 47 31.76 47.89 22.97
CA THR A 47 30.84 47.10 23.82
C THR A 47 31.52 46.60 25.10
N ASP A 48 30.78 46.59 26.22
CA ASP A 48 31.23 46.01 27.48
C ASP A 48 31.56 44.50 27.35
N ARG A 49 32.63 44.06 28.02
CA ARG A 49 33.15 42.69 27.93
C ARG A 49 32.11 41.65 28.38
N THR A 50 31.29 41.99 29.37
CA THR A 50 30.25 41.09 29.89
C THR A 50 29.12 40.89 28.88
N ILE A 51 28.73 41.97 28.20
CA ILE A 51 27.68 41.94 27.17
C ILE A 51 28.14 41.10 25.99
N LYS A 52 29.38 41.27 25.53
CA LYS A 52 29.96 40.47 24.44
C LYS A 52 29.91 38.97 24.70
N ILE A 53 30.30 38.54 25.91
CA ILE A 53 30.30 37.12 26.29
C ILE A 53 28.89 36.56 26.20
N ARG A 54 27.90 37.25 26.78
CA ARG A 54 26.50 36.81 26.76
C ARG A 54 25.91 36.78 25.35
N THR A 55 26.25 37.74 24.50
CA THR A 55 25.82 37.74 23.09
C THR A 55 26.43 36.57 22.32
N LEU A 56 27.71 36.25 22.54
CA LEU A 56 28.38 35.11 21.89
C LEU A 56 27.79 33.76 22.36
N GLU A 57 27.47 33.63 23.65
CA GLU A 57 26.80 32.44 24.18
C GLU A 57 25.40 32.25 23.57
N PHE A 58 24.64 33.34 23.46
CA PHE A 58 23.34 33.32 22.79
C PHE A 58 23.45 32.86 21.33
N LEU A 59 24.40 33.41 20.56
CA LEU A 59 24.62 33.02 19.16
C LEU A 59 25.04 31.55 19.02
N LEU A 60 25.83 31.04 19.97
CA LEU A 60 26.21 29.63 19.97
C LEU A 60 24.99 28.72 20.24
N GLN A 61 24.14 29.09 21.19
CA GLN A 61 22.91 28.36 21.50
C GLN A 61 21.92 28.41 20.31
N ALA A 62 21.74 29.57 19.70
CA ALA A 62 20.87 29.75 18.53
C ALA A 62 21.37 28.93 17.33
N LYS A 63 22.68 28.93 17.06
CA LYS A 63 23.30 28.09 16.02
C LYS A 63 23.03 26.59 16.27
N ASN A 64 23.21 26.12 17.50
CA ASN A 64 22.98 24.72 17.83
C ASN A 64 21.50 24.33 17.70
N PHE A 65 20.58 25.22 18.12
CA PHE A 65 19.14 25.02 17.97
C PHE A 65 18.73 24.88 16.49
N LEU A 66 19.23 25.76 15.61
CA LEU A 66 18.98 25.67 14.16
C LEU A 66 19.55 24.37 13.56
N LEU A 67 20.72 23.92 14.01
CA LEU A 67 21.33 22.66 13.56
C LEU A 67 20.53 21.42 14.00
N GLU A 68 20.02 21.39 15.23
CA GLU A 68 19.22 20.28 15.74
C GLU A 68 17.85 20.20 15.06
N GLY A 69 17.17 21.34 14.89
CA GLY A 69 15.90 21.41 14.15
C GLY A 69 16.06 20.87 12.71
N ARG A 70 17.17 21.21 12.06
CA ARG A 70 17.49 20.71 10.72
C ARG A 70 17.79 19.21 10.69
N LYS A 71 18.55 18.69 11.66
CA LYS A 71 18.83 17.24 11.74
C LYS A 71 17.55 16.43 11.87
N LYS A 72 16.60 16.91 12.68
CA LYS A 72 15.27 16.30 12.84
C LYS A 72 14.48 16.34 11.52
N MET A 73 14.46 17.50 10.84
CA MET A 73 13.83 17.62 9.52
C MET A 73 14.44 16.66 8.48
N LEU A 74 15.78 16.54 8.42
CA LEU A 74 16.45 15.61 7.51
C LEU A 74 16.20 14.14 7.86
N SER A 75 16.06 13.78 9.14
CA SER A 75 15.69 12.41 9.52
C SER A 75 14.25 12.09 9.12
N ASP A 76 13.34 13.05 9.27
CA ASP A 76 11.93 12.89 8.90
C ASP A 76 11.79 12.73 7.38
N ILE A 77 12.51 13.55 6.59
CA ILE A 77 12.58 13.40 5.12
C ILE A 77 13.15 12.05 4.72
N LYS A 78 14.23 11.58 5.36
CA LYS A 78 14.82 10.25 5.06
C LYS A 78 13.89 9.10 5.44
N LEU A 79 13.12 9.25 6.52
CA LEU A 79 12.12 8.28 6.94
C LEU A 79 11.00 8.20 5.90
N GLU A 80 10.47 9.34 5.46
CA GLU A 80 9.47 9.41 4.37
C GLU A 80 10.01 8.80 3.08
N GLN A 81 11.24 9.13 2.68
CA GLN A 81 11.88 8.56 1.49
C GLN A 81 12.04 7.04 1.54
N ASN A 82 12.38 6.50 2.70
CA ASN A 82 12.56 5.06 2.89
C ASN A 82 11.23 4.31 2.98
N ILE A 83 10.20 4.89 3.63
CA ILE A 83 8.87 4.26 3.76
C ILE A 83 8.15 4.26 2.42
N TYR A 84 8.22 5.36 1.66
CA TYR A 84 7.43 5.54 0.45
C TYR A 84 8.21 5.37 -0.85
N HIS A 85 9.49 5.03 -0.77
CA HIS A 85 10.37 4.86 -1.93
C HIS A 85 10.34 6.08 -2.89
N THR A 86 10.30 7.30 -2.35
CA THR A 86 10.22 8.54 -3.13
C THR A 86 11.56 9.04 -3.63
N ASP A 87 12.64 8.33 -3.27
CA ASP A 87 13.96 8.54 -3.83
C ASP A 87 13.99 8.06 -5.29
N LEU A 88 14.01 9.03 -6.21
CA LEU A 88 14.03 8.81 -7.66
C LEU A 88 15.44 8.47 -8.18
N GLU A 89 16.46 8.48 -7.32
CA GLU A 89 17.81 8.13 -7.74
C GLU A 89 17.92 6.63 -8.04
N LEU A 90 18.63 6.32 -9.12
CA LEU A 90 18.86 4.95 -9.53
C LEU A 90 19.81 4.28 -8.53
N LYS A 91 19.25 3.49 -7.61
CA LYS A 91 20.06 2.71 -6.67
C LYS A 91 20.73 1.58 -7.43
N GLY A 92 22.06 1.50 -7.32
CA GLY A 92 22.78 0.32 -7.77
C GLY A 92 22.24 -0.91 -7.04
N SER A 93 21.69 -1.86 -7.76
CA SER A 93 21.38 -3.16 -7.18
C SER A 93 22.71 -3.82 -6.86
N ALA A 94 22.93 -4.13 -5.58
CA ALA A 94 23.97 -5.08 -5.23
C ALA A 94 23.55 -6.41 -5.87
N ILE A 95 24.10 -6.72 -7.05
CA ILE A 95 24.13 -8.09 -7.51
C ILE A 95 25.02 -8.79 -6.49
N PHE A 96 24.42 -9.36 -5.45
CA PHE A 96 25.13 -10.25 -4.56
C PHE A 96 25.66 -11.37 -5.47
N ALA A 97 26.96 -11.35 -5.73
CA ALA A 97 27.66 -12.44 -6.40
C ALA A 97 27.47 -13.77 -5.66
N GLU A 98 26.98 -13.74 -4.41
CA GLU A 98 26.62 -14.91 -3.61
C GLU A 98 25.36 -15.65 -4.06
N ASN A 99 24.46 -15.02 -4.84
CA ASN A 99 23.33 -15.72 -5.48
C ASN A 99 23.59 -16.03 -6.97
N GLY A 100 24.82 -15.81 -7.44
CA GLY A 100 25.30 -16.20 -8.77
C GLY A 100 25.62 -17.69 -8.89
N SER A 101 25.69 -18.41 -7.77
CA SER A 101 25.48 -19.86 -7.78
C SER A 101 24.00 -20.12 -7.57
N GLN A 102 23.21 -20.11 -8.66
CA GLN A 102 22.33 -21.26 -8.80
C GLN A 102 23.27 -22.44 -8.63
N PHE A 103 23.24 -23.12 -7.48
CA PHE A 103 23.93 -24.39 -7.37
C PHE A 103 23.38 -25.19 -8.54
N ILE A 104 24.20 -25.38 -9.58
CA ILE A 104 24.10 -26.59 -10.38
C ILE A 104 24.35 -27.63 -9.30
N ILE A 105 23.26 -28.16 -8.75
CA ILE A 105 23.32 -29.38 -7.98
C ILE A 105 23.83 -30.36 -9.02
N ASP A 106 25.15 -30.54 -9.02
CA ASP A 106 25.74 -31.67 -9.71
C ASP A 106 25.09 -32.86 -9.03
N ARG A 107 24.12 -33.48 -9.71
CA ARG A 107 23.52 -34.75 -9.30
C ARG A 107 24.61 -35.79 -9.44
N SER A 108 25.60 -35.71 -8.57
CA SER A 108 26.67 -36.70 -8.50
C SER A 108 26.02 -38.01 -8.06
N ALA A 109 25.97 -38.92 -9.03
CA ALA A 109 26.15 -40.35 -8.88
C ALA A 109 25.26 -41.14 -7.90
N ASN A 110 24.10 -40.65 -7.50
CA ASN A 110 23.01 -41.52 -7.07
C ASN A 110 22.03 -41.64 -8.24
N SER A 111 22.34 -42.55 -9.16
CA SER A 111 21.37 -43.01 -10.14
C SER A 111 20.20 -43.64 -9.37
N THR A 112 19.17 -42.86 -9.07
CA THR A 112 17.86 -43.46 -8.78
C THR A 112 17.53 -44.28 -10.02
N PRO A 113 17.38 -45.60 -9.94
CA PRO A 113 17.05 -46.39 -11.11
C PRO A 113 15.77 -45.80 -11.70
N TYR A 114 15.87 -45.29 -12.94
CA TYR A 114 14.72 -44.89 -13.72
C TYR A 114 13.94 -46.17 -14.03
N ASN A 115 13.10 -46.59 -13.09
CA ASN A 115 11.99 -47.46 -13.43
C ASN A 115 11.06 -46.59 -14.26
N VAL A 116 11.04 -46.85 -15.57
CA VAL A 116 10.06 -46.29 -16.48
C VAL A 116 8.72 -46.90 -16.11
N SER A 117 8.08 -46.37 -15.07
CA SER A 117 6.67 -46.66 -14.82
C SER A 117 5.90 -45.88 -15.87
N PHE A 118 5.31 -46.56 -16.84
CA PHE A 118 4.28 -45.96 -17.67
C PHE A 118 3.09 -45.67 -16.76
N PRO A 119 2.78 -44.41 -16.42
CA PRO A 119 1.60 -44.09 -15.63
C PRO A 119 0.43 -44.17 -16.60
N GLY A 120 -0.13 -45.38 -16.74
CA GLY A 120 -1.43 -45.55 -17.37
C GLY A 120 -2.50 -45.25 -16.33
N ASP A 121 -3.40 -44.29 -16.60
CA ASP A 121 -4.61 -44.07 -15.79
C ASP A 121 -5.58 -45.26 -15.86
N THR A 122 -5.34 -46.16 -16.82
CA THR A 122 -6.14 -47.35 -17.07
C THR A 122 -5.22 -48.50 -17.53
N PHE A 123 -5.43 -49.69 -16.96
CA PHE A 123 -4.75 -50.92 -17.38
C PHE A 123 -5.79 -51.94 -17.86
N PRO A 124 -5.53 -52.67 -18.96
CA PRO A 124 -6.42 -53.73 -19.43
C PRO A 124 -6.38 -54.92 -18.45
N GLY A 125 -7.53 -55.27 -17.89
CA GLY A 125 -7.70 -56.49 -17.09
C GLY A 125 -7.89 -57.72 -17.98
N VAL A 126 -7.53 -58.91 -17.47
CA VAL A 126 -7.60 -60.19 -18.20
C VAL A 126 -9.05 -60.63 -18.50
N ILE A 127 -10.02 -60.10 -17.74
CA ILE A 127 -11.48 -60.31 -17.92
C ILE A 127 -12.24 -58.96 -18.03
N ASN A 128 -11.57 -57.86 -17.63
CA ASN A 128 -11.85 -56.41 -17.63
C ASN A 128 -13.01 -55.85 -16.75
N PRO A 129 -12.69 -54.95 -15.80
CA PRO A 129 -12.84 -53.52 -16.05
C PRO A 129 -11.63 -52.67 -15.58
N LEU A 130 -11.47 -51.49 -16.19
CA LEU A 130 -10.38 -50.53 -15.99
C LEU A 130 -10.03 -50.32 -14.51
N LYS A 131 -8.79 -50.66 -14.09
CA LYS A 131 -8.29 -50.33 -12.75
C LYS A 131 -8.09 -48.81 -12.64
N LYS A 132 -8.96 -48.12 -11.88
CA LYS A 132 -8.74 -46.73 -11.48
C LYS A 132 -7.85 -46.69 -10.25
N ARG A 133 -6.63 -46.16 -10.40
CA ARG A 133 -5.68 -45.96 -9.29
C ARG A 133 -6.05 -44.78 -8.40
N THR A 134 -6.74 -43.80 -8.96
CA THR A 134 -7.17 -42.59 -8.26
C THR A 134 -8.65 -42.31 -8.50
N ILE A 135 -9.28 -41.70 -7.51
CA ILE A 135 -10.64 -41.18 -7.60
C ILE A 135 -10.61 -39.69 -7.28
N ILE A 136 -11.47 -38.91 -7.95
CA ILE A 136 -11.63 -37.49 -7.69
C ILE A 136 -12.88 -37.30 -6.83
N LYS A 137 -12.74 -36.57 -5.73
CA LYS A 137 -13.85 -36.18 -4.85
C LYS A 137 -13.97 -34.66 -4.86
N ASN A 138 -15.17 -34.16 -5.08
CA ASN A 138 -15.45 -32.72 -5.08
C ASN A 138 -16.02 -32.33 -3.72
N LEU A 139 -15.33 -31.41 -3.05
CA LEU A 139 -15.72 -30.83 -1.78
C LEU A 139 -16.25 -29.42 -2.00
N ASN A 140 -17.55 -29.24 -1.83
CA ASN A 140 -18.19 -27.92 -1.86
C ASN A 140 -18.14 -27.26 -0.48
N ILE A 141 -17.69 -26.01 -0.44
CA ILE A 141 -17.60 -25.20 0.77
C ILE A 141 -18.39 -23.91 0.53
N ASP A 142 -19.27 -23.59 1.47
CA ASP A 142 -20.09 -22.37 1.43
C ASP A 142 -20.03 -21.72 2.82
N THR A 143 -19.62 -20.44 2.86
CA THR A 143 -19.35 -19.75 4.12
C THR A 143 -20.58 -19.52 4.98
N ARG A 144 -21.80 -19.68 4.42
CA ARG A 144 -23.05 -19.63 5.20
C ARG A 144 -23.17 -20.75 6.23
N PHE A 145 -22.49 -21.87 5.99
CA PHE A 145 -22.55 -23.06 6.85
C PHE A 145 -21.28 -23.24 7.70
N ARG A 146 -20.44 -22.21 7.81
CA ARG A 146 -19.26 -22.26 8.67
C ARG A 146 -19.63 -22.21 10.15
N ASP A 147 -18.78 -22.80 10.99
CA ASP A 147 -18.88 -22.66 12.43
C ASP A 147 -18.67 -21.20 12.84
N ASN A 148 -19.30 -20.80 13.95
CA ASN A 148 -19.13 -19.46 14.52
C ASN A 148 -19.50 -18.34 13.53
N TYR A 149 -20.56 -18.54 12.73
CA TYR A 149 -20.98 -17.61 11.67
C TYR A 149 -21.02 -16.13 12.10
N PHE A 150 -21.59 -15.83 13.27
CA PHE A 150 -21.72 -14.44 13.74
C PHE A 150 -20.47 -13.88 14.42
N THR A 151 -19.50 -14.72 14.77
CA THR A 151 -18.32 -14.33 15.56
C THR A 151 -17.00 -14.43 14.78
N SER A 152 -16.94 -15.18 13.68
CA SER A 152 -15.77 -15.22 12.78
C SER A 152 -16.06 -14.53 11.43
N SER A 153 -15.00 -14.18 10.70
CA SER A 153 -15.09 -13.59 9.35
C SER A 153 -15.26 -14.68 8.28
N ALA A 154 -16.06 -14.41 7.25
CA ALA A 154 -16.13 -15.28 6.07
C ALA A 154 -14.78 -15.37 5.32
N THR A 155 -13.90 -14.38 5.45
CA THR A 155 -12.60 -14.34 4.76
C THR A 155 -11.44 -14.91 5.56
N ASN A 156 -11.67 -15.35 6.80
CA ASN A 156 -10.71 -16.09 7.61
C ASN A 156 -11.44 -16.95 8.62
N PHE A 157 -11.60 -18.24 8.31
CA PHE A 157 -12.27 -19.19 9.18
C PHE A 157 -11.62 -20.56 9.15
N HIS A 158 -11.79 -21.26 10.27
CA HIS A 158 -11.48 -22.67 10.41
C HIS A 158 -12.72 -23.50 10.10
N PHE A 159 -12.54 -24.64 9.46
CA PHE A 159 -13.62 -25.57 9.15
C PHE A 159 -13.18 -27.02 9.35
N ASP A 160 -14.00 -27.77 10.09
CA ASP A 160 -13.84 -29.20 10.32
C ASP A 160 -14.75 -29.99 9.37
N LEU A 161 -14.16 -30.87 8.57
CA LEU A 161 -14.89 -31.70 7.62
C LEU A 161 -15.67 -32.80 8.35
N PRO A 162 -16.93 -33.09 7.95
CA PRO A 162 -17.74 -34.12 8.58
C PRO A 162 -17.19 -35.55 8.38
N TYR A 163 -16.34 -35.74 7.37
CA TYR A 163 -15.62 -36.98 7.12
C TYR A 163 -14.18 -36.69 6.68
N LYS A 164 -13.29 -37.62 7.04
CA LYS A 164 -11.87 -37.56 6.70
C LYS A 164 -11.66 -37.98 5.24
N PHE A 165 -10.95 -37.17 4.46
CA PHE A 165 -10.47 -37.54 3.13
C PHE A 165 -9.10 -38.20 3.26
N SER A 166 -9.06 -39.52 3.12
CA SER A 166 -7.81 -40.26 3.18
C SER A 166 -7.06 -40.32 1.85
N SER A 167 -5.74 -40.42 1.95
CA SER A 167 -4.84 -40.67 0.81
C SER A 167 -4.96 -39.65 -0.33
N VAL A 168 -5.11 -38.36 0.01
CA VAL A 168 -5.14 -37.24 -0.93
C VAL A 168 -3.73 -37.03 -1.49
N THR A 169 -3.61 -36.96 -2.81
CA THR A 169 -2.33 -36.76 -3.52
C THR A 169 -2.28 -35.42 -4.27
N LEU A 170 -3.44 -34.85 -4.58
CA LEU A 170 -3.56 -33.56 -5.27
C LEU A 170 -4.84 -32.84 -4.83
N MET A 171 -4.74 -31.52 -4.69
CA MET A 171 -5.85 -30.62 -4.42
C MET A 171 -5.83 -29.45 -5.42
N HIS A 172 -6.98 -29.09 -5.98
CA HIS A 172 -7.10 -27.85 -6.77
C HIS A 172 -8.49 -27.23 -6.65
N LEU A 173 -8.56 -25.92 -6.87
CA LEU A 173 -9.80 -25.16 -6.96
C LEU A 173 -10.46 -25.42 -8.32
N THR A 174 -11.76 -25.78 -8.32
CA THR A 174 -12.52 -26.04 -9.56
C THR A 174 -13.56 -24.97 -9.86
N SER A 175 -14.21 -24.43 -8.84
CA SER A 175 -15.12 -23.29 -8.98
C SER A 175 -14.98 -22.33 -7.81
N PHE A 176 -15.27 -21.06 -8.07
CA PHE A 176 -15.30 -20.01 -7.07
C PHE A 176 -16.39 -19.01 -7.41
N GLN A 177 -17.28 -18.75 -6.46
CA GLN A 177 -18.43 -17.88 -6.62
C GLN A 177 -18.52 -16.92 -5.45
N PHE A 178 -18.49 -15.62 -5.75
CA PHE A 178 -18.67 -14.60 -4.73
C PHE A 178 -19.30 -13.34 -5.32
N VAL A 179 -19.88 -12.53 -4.44
CA VAL A 179 -20.33 -11.18 -4.77
C VAL A 179 -19.19 -10.20 -4.51
N GLN A 180 -18.84 -9.36 -5.48
CA GLN A 180 -17.87 -8.29 -5.28
C GLN A 180 -18.43 -7.17 -4.39
N SER A 181 -18.45 -7.43 -3.09
CA SER A 181 -19.00 -6.54 -2.06
C SER A 181 -17.95 -5.66 -1.40
N TYR A 182 -16.65 -5.92 -1.59
CA TYR A 182 -15.58 -5.09 -1.05
C TYR A 182 -15.58 -3.68 -1.65
N TYR A 183 -15.06 -2.72 -0.88
CA TYR A 183 -14.94 -1.32 -1.31
C TYR A 183 -13.53 -1.00 -1.80
N ALA A 184 -13.42 -0.35 -2.95
CA ALA A 184 -12.17 0.16 -3.49
C ALA A 184 -11.61 1.31 -2.64
N ILE A 185 -12.49 2.17 -2.13
CA ILE A 185 -12.18 3.27 -1.21
C ILE A 185 -12.83 2.95 0.14
N SER A 186 -12.03 2.86 1.20
CA SER A 186 -12.51 2.57 2.56
C SER A 186 -11.57 3.07 3.65
N ALA A 187 -12.16 3.54 4.75
CA ALA A 187 -11.45 3.88 5.97
C ALA A 187 -10.65 2.70 6.54
N CYS A 188 -11.14 1.46 6.43
CA CYS A 188 -10.42 0.29 6.94
C CYS A 188 -9.11 0.00 6.19
N LEU A 189 -9.02 0.44 4.93
CA LEU A 189 -7.82 0.34 4.10
C LEU A 189 -6.92 1.58 4.24
N ASN A 190 -7.36 2.60 4.99
CA ASN A 190 -6.68 3.89 5.14
C ASN A 190 -6.34 4.54 3.78
N ASN A 191 -7.29 4.44 2.85
CA ASN A 191 -7.16 4.89 1.47
C ASN A 191 -8.32 5.81 1.04
N ASN A 192 -9.00 6.45 2.00
CA ASN A 192 -10.18 7.29 1.77
C ASN A 192 -10.01 8.75 2.17
N SER A 193 -8.81 9.18 2.58
CA SER A 193 -8.57 10.54 3.05
C SER A 193 -7.32 11.17 2.46
N PHE A 194 -7.30 12.50 2.48
CA PHE A 194 -6.15 13.34 2.17
C PHE A 194 -6.29 14.66 2.94
N SER A 195 -5.25 15.49 2.93
CA SER A 195 -5.26 16.81 3.58
C SER A 195 -4.89 17.93 2.63
N LEU A 196 -5.47 19.11 2.90
CA LEU A 196 -5.20 20.37 2.21
C LEU A 196 -4.68 21.40 3.20
N GLN A 197 -3.71 22.21 2.77
CA GLN A 197 -3.17 23.29 3.59
C GLN A 197 -2.78 24.47 2.70
N LEU A 198 -2.93 25.70 3.21
CA LEU A 198 -2.50 26.88 2.46
C LEU A 198 -0.98 27.03 2.51
N LEU A 199 -0.47 27.79 1.55
CA LEU A 199 0.93 28.18 1.51
C LEU A 199 1.03 29.69 1.59
N ASP A 200 1.95 30.18 2.43
CA ASP A 200 2.29 31.59 2.51
C ASP A 200 3.00 32.04 1.20
N PRO A 201 3.19 33.36 0.99
CA PRO A 201 3.88 33.88 -0.21
C PRO A 201 5.34 33.41 -0.36
N PHE A 202 5.93 32.83 0.69
CA PHE A 202 7.28 32.28 0.69
C PHE A 202 7.28 30.77 0.44
N GLY A 203 6.12 30.11 0.35
CA GLY A 203 5.97 28.68 0.10
C GLY A 203 5.98 27.81 1.36
N ASN A 204 5.84 28.39 2.56
CA ASN A 204 5.70 27.63 3.80
C ASN A 204 4.24 27.27 4.07
N LEU A 205 4.02 26.16 4.77
CA LEU A 205 2.70 25.71 5.18
C LEU A 205 2.06 26.70 6.17
N GLU A 206 0.85 27.15 5.87
CA GLU A 206 0.08 28.11 6.67
C GLU A 206 -1.12 27.42 7.35
N GLY A 207 -1.26 27.63 8.67
CA GLY A 207 -2.37 27.09 9.46
C GLY A 207 -2.25 25.58 9.72
N ASP A 208 -3.35 24.96 10.17
CA ASP A 208 -3.45 23.51 10.35
C ASP A 208 -3.95 22.81 9.08
N PRO A 209 -3.60 21.53 8.85
CA PRO A 209 -4.11 20.78 7.70
C PRO A 209 -5.61 20.49 7.84
N TYR A 210 -6.37 20.76 6.78
CA TYR A 210 -7.77 20.38 6.66
C TYR A 210 -7.87 18.97 6.10
N PHE A 211 -8.48 18.05 6.83
CA PHE A 211 -8.67 16.66 6.39
C PHE A 211 -9.98 16.49 5.64
N ILE A 212 -9.88 15.91 4.44
CA ILE A 212 -11.02 15.54 3.61
C ILE A 212 -11.10 14.02 3.62
N SER A 213 -12.24 13.49 4.04
CA SER A 213 -12.56 12.06 3.97
C SER A 213 -13.67 11.79 2.97
N VAL A 214 -13.49 10.74 2.19
CA VAL A 214 -14.50 10.20 1.29
C VAL A 214 -15.17 9.02 1.99
N PRO A 215 -16.51 8.89 1.94
CA PRO A 215 -17.20 7.73 2.48
C PRO A 215 -16.71 6.42 1.85
N ASP A 216 -16.93 5.32 2.57
CA ASP A 216 -16.60 3.99 2.08
C ASP A 216 -17.51 3.60 0.91
N GLY A 217 -16.93 3.12 -0.19
CA GLY A 217 -17.72 2.72 -1.34
C GLY A 217 -16.95 2.47 -2.64
N ASN A 218 -17.72 2.13 -3.66
CA ASN A 218 -17.28 2.01 -5.05
C ASN A 218 -17.91 3.15 -5.86
N TYR A 219 -17.09 3.88 -6.58
CA TYR A 219 -17.50 5.11 -7.27
C TYR A 219 -17.24 4.98 -8.78
N THR A 220 -17.94 5.80 -9.58
CA THR A 220 -17.49 6.12 -10.94
C THR A 220 -16.56 7.33 -10.88
N GLY A 221 -15.76 7.55 -11.92
CA GLY A 221 -14.81 8.66 -11.95
C GLY A 221 -15.47 10.02 -11.67
N GLN A 222 -16.54 10.36 -12.39
CA GLN A 222 -17.28 11.61 -12.19
C GLN A 222 -17.96 11.71 -10.82
N ASN A 223 -18.56 10.62 -10.33
CA ASN A 223 -19.23 10.64 -9.03
C ASN A 223 -18.20 10.82 -7.90
N LEU A 224 -17.02 10.20 -8.01
CA LEU A 224 -15.95 10.40 -7.04
C LEU A 224 -15.51 11.87 -6.99
N MET A 225 -15.31 12.51 -8.15
CA MET A 225 -14.97 13.94 -8.19
C MET A 225 -16.06 14.79 -7.54
N THR A 226 -17.34 14.46 -7.80
CA THR A 226 -18.47 15.17 -7.18
C THR A 226 -18.45 15.05 -5.66
N VAL A 227 -18.28 13.83 -5.13
CA VAL A 227 -18.22 13.59 -3.68
C VAL A 227 -17.07 14.34 -3.02
N ILE A 228 -15.87 14.30 -3.62
CA ILE A 228 -14.70 15.04 -3.11
C ILE A 228 -14.98 16.55 -3.10
N ASN A 229 -15.48 17.09 -4.21
CA ASN A 229 -15.76 18.52 -4.32
C ASN A 229 -16.88 18.99 -3.37
N THR A 230 -17.88 18.15 -3.12
CA THR A 230 -18.90 18.42 -2.09
C THR A 230 -18.27 18.48 -0.71
N ALA A 231 -17.38 17.54 -0.36
CA ALA A 231 -16.68 17.56 0.92
C ALA A 231 -15.78 18.80 1.08
N ILE A 232 -15.05 19.20 0.04
CA ILE A 232 -14.23 20.42 0.04
C ILE A 232 -15.09 21.68 0.17
N GLY A 233 -16.26 21.71 -0.47
CA GLY A 233 -17.18 22.85 -0.39
C GLY A 233 -17.76 23.11 1.02
N LEU A 234 -17.60 22.16 1.95
CA LEU A 234 -18.02 22.27 3.35
C LEU A 234 -16.90 22.78 4.28
N LEU A 235 -15.69 23.02 3.77
CA LEU A 235 -14.58 23.51 4.59
C LEU A 235 -14.84 24.95 5.09
N ASP A 236 -14.51 25.17 6.36
CA ASP A 236 -14.51 26.50 6.99
C ASP A 236 -13.23 27.28 6.69
N ASN A 237 -12.89 27.36 5.40
CA ASN A 237 -11.76 28.15 4.90
C ASN A 237 -12.11 28.72 3.52
N ASP A 238 -12.13 30.05 3.43
CA ASP A 238 -12.61 30.75 2.24
C ASP A 238 -11.81 30.48 0.97
N SER A 239 -10.51 30.22 1.09
CA SER A 239 -9.65 29.86 -0.05
C SER A 239 -9.78 28.37 -0.37
N LEU A 240 -9.55 27.49 0.61
CA LEU A 240 -9.49 26.04 0.37
C LEU A 240 -10.83 25.43 -0.07
N LYS A 241 -11.98 26.01 0.30
CA LYS A 241 -13.29 25.57 -0.23
C LYS A 241 -13.45 25.76 -1.75
N ASN A 242 -12.54 26.53 -2.36
CA ASN A 242 -12.47 26.73 -3.81
C ASN A 242 -11.43 25.82 -4.50
N VAL A 243 -10.78 24.90 -3.78
CA VAL A 243 -10.03 23.82 -4.42
C VAL A 243 -11.02 22.88 -5.10
N TYR A 244 -10.70 22.43 -6.30
CA TYR A 244 -11.58 21.67 -7.16
C TYR A 244 -10.85 20.54 -7.85
N PHE A 245 -11.43 19.35 -7.78
CA PHE A 245 -10.97 18.13 -8.42
C PHE A 245 -11.76 17.93 -9.72
N SER A 246 -11.04 17.77 -10.82
CA SER A 246 -11.61 17.53 -12.14
C SER A 246 -11.01 16.27 -12.75
N LEU A 247 -11.84 15.47 -13.42
CA LEU A 247 -11.39 14.32 -14.18
C LEU A 247 -11.43 14.66 -15.67
N ASN A 248 -10.31 14.46 -16.36
CA ASN A 248 -10.26 14.60 -17.82
C ASN A 248 -10.90 13.37 -18.48
N GLU A 249 -12.22 13.40 -18.53
CA GLU A 249 -13.06 12.41 -19.18
C GLU A 249 -14.14 13.18 -19.96
N SER A 250 -14.20 12.95 -21.26
CA SER A 250 -15.24 13.50 -22.13
C SER A 250 -16.27 12.42 -22.43
N PRO A 251 -17.51 12.76 -22.82
CA PRO A 251 -18.48 11.76 -23.24
C PRO A 251 -17.90 10.87 -24.36
N GLY A 252 -17.90 9.54 -24.14
CA GLY A 252 -17.28 8.54 -25.02
C GLY A 252 -15.89 8.06 -24.56
N PRO A 253 -15.11 7.38 -25.40
CA PRO A 253 -13.78 6.87 -25.04
C PRO A 253 -12.69 7.96 -24.98
N ASN A 254 -13.08 9.23 -24.95
CA ASN A 254 -12.20 10.38 -25.12
C ASN A 254 -11.74 10.93 -23.77
N GLY A 255 -10.46 11.30 -23.68
CA GLY A 255 -9.85 11.85 -22.47
C GLY A 255 -8.71 10.97 -21.96
N ASN A 256 -7.80 11.57 -21.20
CA ASN A 256 -6.63 10.86 -20.66
C ASN A 256 -6.90 10.24 -19.27
N LYS A 257 -8.11 10.38 -18.72
CA LYS A 257 -8.53 9.86 -17.40
C LYS A 257 -7.65 10.31 -16.23
N LYS A 258 -6.91 11.41 -16.40
CA LYS A 258 -6.11 12.02 -15.34
C LYS A 258 -6.95 12.96 -14.50
N VAL A 259 -6.70 12.94 -13.19
CA VAL A 259 -7.26 13.89 -12.23
C VAL A 259 -6.41 15.14 -12.21
N THR A 260 -7.05 16.30 -12.22
CA THR A 260 -6.43 17.61 -11.98
C THR A 260 -7.07 18.26 -10.76
N ILE A 261 -6.24 18.63 -9.81
CA ILE A 261 -6.59 19.45 -8.65
C ILE A 261 -6.22 20.88 -9.01
N GLY A 262 -7.12 21.83 -8.80
CA GLY A 262 -6.83 23.24 -9.07
C GLY A 262 -7.82 24.15 -8.38
N ILE A 263 -7.78 25.43 -8.72
CA ILE A 263 -8.78 26.39 -8.25
C ILE A 263 -10.04 26.24 -9.12
N LYS A 264 -11.21 26.29 -8.47
CA LYS A 264 -12.53 26.18 -9.10
C LYS A 264 -12.66 27.16 -10.27
N PRO A 265 -13.14 26.70 -11.44
CA PRO A 265 -13.42 27.59 -12.57
C PRO A 265 -14.40 28.71 -12.17
N GLY A 266 -14.05 29.96 -12.47
CA GLY A 266 -14.86 31.13 -12.13
C GLY A 266 -14.65 31.69 -10.72
N TYR A 267 -13.66 31.22 -9.97
CA TYR A 267 -13.21 31.90 -8.75
C TYR A 267 -12.72 33.33 -9.06
N LEU A 268 -13.25 34.32 -8.34
CA LEU A 268 -12.97 35.74 -8.54
C LEU A 268 -12.06 36.36 -7.47
N GLY A 269 -11.60 35.56 -6.50
CA GLY A 269 -10.72 36.03 -5.43
C GLY A 269 -9.23 36.08 -5.85
N ALA A 270 -8.37 36.47 -4.90
CA ALA A 270 -6.93 36.50 -5.13
C ALA A 270 -6.37 35.09 -5.36
N PRO A 271 -5.41 34.90 -6.29
CA PRO A 271 -4.79 33.61 -6.49
C PRO A 271 -4.08 33.18 -5.20
N PHE A 272 -4.21 31.90 -4.86
CA PHE A 272 -3.54 31.29 -3.71
C PHE A 272 -2.89 29.97 -4.13
N THR A 273 -1.85 29.59 -3.41
CA THR A 273 -1.18 28.30 -3.54
C THR A 273 -1.55 27.41 -2.37
N PHE A 274 -1.56 26.11 -2.60
CA PHE A 274 -1.95 25.14 -1.58
C PHE A 274 -1.11 23.87 -1.69
N SER A 275 -1.00 23.15 -0.58
CA SER A 275 -0.39 21.84 -0.49
C SER A 275 -1.47 20.77 -0.43
N VAL A 276 -1.25 19.65 -1.11
CA VAL A 276 -2.05 18.43 -1.03
C VAL A 276 -1.17 17.32 -0.47
N ASN A 277 -1.57 16.74 0.66
CA ASN A 277 -0.81 15.67 1.31
C ASN A 277 -1.65 14.40 1.45
N PHE A 278 -1.13 13.30 0.91
CA PHE A 278 -1.79 11.99 0.84
C PHE A 278 -1.31 10.98 1.89
N ILE A 279 -0.32 11.33 2.71
CA ILE A 279 0.31 10.42 3.67
C ILE A 279 -0.03 10.70 5.13
N LEU A 280 -0.57 11.88 5.44
CA LEU A 280 -0.99 12.21 6.80
C LEU A 280 -2.25 11.43 7.21
N ASP A 281 -2.25 10.96 8.46
CA ASP A 281 -3.44 10.47 9.14
C ASP A 281 -4.24 11.63 9.77
N GLN A 282 -5.43 11.33 10.31
CA GLN A 282 -6.29 12.34 10.95
C GLN A 282 -5.67 13.03 12.18
N THR A 283 -4.55 12.51 12.70
CA THR A 283 -3.78 13.12 13.79
C THR A 283 -2.62 13.98 13.29
N ALA A 284 -2.56 14.24 11.97
CA ALA A 284 -1.46 14.93 11.29
C ALA A 284 -0.10 14.22 11.46
N SER A 285 -0.11 12.89 11.66
CA SER A 285 1.09 12.07 11.70
C SER A 285 1.28 11.29 10.39
N ILE A 286 2.53 10.96 10.06
CA ILE A 286 2.86 10.19 8.85
C ILE A 286 2.35 8.75 8.99
N SER A 287 1.57 8.29 8.01
CA SER A 287 0.97 6.95 8.05
C SER A 287 1.90 5.87 7.52
N PHE A 288 2.15 4.80 8.29
CA PHE A 288 2.97 3.66 7.84
C PHE A 288 2.39 2.82 6.69
N VAL A 289 1.19 3.14 6.19
CA VAL A 289 0.60 2.47 5.03
C VAL A 289 1.35 2.90 3.76
N PRO A 290 1.86 1.96 2.94
CA PRO A 290 2.61 2.29 1.73
C PRO A 290 1.85 3.24 0.81
N LEU A 291 2.59 4.11 0.10
CA LEU A 291 2.01 5.15 -0.76
C LEU A 291 1.09 4.56 -1.83
N GLN A 292 1.41 3.37 -2.35
CA GLN A 292 0.63 2.67 -3.36
C GLN A 292 -0.78 2.27 -2.88
N GLN A 293 -0.99 2.22 -1.57
CA GLN A 293 -2.28 1.93 -0.96
C GLN A 293 -3.02 3.20 -0.53
N LYS A 294 -2.44 4.40 -0.68
CA LYS A 294 -3.06 5.67 -0.28
C LYS A 294 -4.02 6.21 -1.33
N PHE A 295 -4.90 7.12 -0.89
CA PHE A 295 -5.92 7.73 -1.74
C PHE A 295 -5.33 8.47 -2.95
N GLY A 296 -4.20 9.15 -2.77
CA GLY A 296 -3.49 9.81 -3.87
C GLY A 296 -3.11 8.85 -5.00
N TRP A 297 -2.74 7.62 -4.67
CA TRP A 297 -2.38 6.62 -5.67
C TRP A 297 -3.57 6.18 -6.54
N ILE A 298 -4.73 6.00 -5.90
CA ILE A 298 -6.03 5.73 -6.56
C ILE A 298 -6.34 6.86 -7.54
N LEU A 299 -6.16 8.11 -7.11
CA LEU A 299 -6.39 9.30 -7.95
C LEU A 299 -5.35 9.50 -9.08
N GLY A 300 -4.29 8.69 -9.11
CA GLY A 300 -3.25 8.74 -10.13
C GLY A 300 -2.02 9.58 -9.76
N PHE A 301 -1.97 10.13 -8.55
CA PHE A 301 -0.82 10.86 -8.02
C PHE A 301 0.26 9.88 -7.51
N ARG A 302 1.53 10.24 -7.69
CA ARG A 302 2.69 9.38 -7.39
C ARG A 302 3.64 9.95 -6.34
N LEU A 303 3.46 11.20 -5.94
CA LEU A 303 4.19 11.82 -4.83
C LEU A 303 3.34 11.81 -3.55
N PRO A 304 3.96 11.76 -2.36
CA PRO A 304 3.24 11.82 -1.10
C PRO A 304 2.61 13.21 -0.85
N VAL A 305 3.29 14.26 -1.31
CA VAL A 305 2.92 15.66 -1.11
C VAL A 305 3.14 16.44 -2.40
N TYR A 306 2.16 17.27 -2.75
CA TYR A 306 2.22 18.24 -3.85
C TYR A 306 2.12 19.64 -3.27
N THR A 307 3.10 20.50 -3.53
CA THR A 307 3.19 21.84 -2.95
C THR A 307 3.75 22.85 -3.95
N GLY A 308 3.56 24.14 -3.67
CA GLY A 308 4.15 25.26 -4.42
C GLY A 308 3.40 25.69 -5.68
N LEU A 309 2.29 25.05 -6.05
CA LEU A 309 1.47 25.41 -7.21
C LEU A 309 0.00 25.67 -6.83
N ASN A 310 -0.74 26.26 -7.75
CA ASN A 310 -2.20 26.45 -7.66
C ASN A 310 -2.98 25.37 -8.43
N SER A 311 -2.29 24.45 -9.10
CA SER A 311 -2.88 23.32 -9.79
C SER A 311 -1.87 22.17 -9.96
N TYR A 312 -2.36 20.95 -9.82
CA TYR A 312 -1.61 19.71 -9.94
C TYR A 312 -2.36 18.72 -10.81
N THR A 313 -1.71 18.18 -11.85
CA THR A 313 -2.25 17.09 -12.66
C THR A 313 -1.53 15.80 -12.31
N SER A 314 -2.30 14.75 -12.07
CA SER A 314 -1.80 13.40 -11.79
C SER A 314 -0.86 12.85 -12.87
N GLU A 315 0.16 12.12 -12.44
CA GLU A 315 1.13 11.47 -13.33
C GLU A 315 0.49 10.27 -14.05
N SER A 316 -0.43 9.57 -13.37
CA SER A 316 -1.15 8.40 -13.86
C SER A 316 -2.65 8.65 -14.00
N VAL A 317 -3.33 7.73 -14.68
CA VAL A 317 -4.79 7.69 -14.75
C VAL A 317 -5.42 7.32 -13.41
N LEU A 318 -6.67 7.73 -13.21
CA LEU A 318 -7.53 7.32 -12.09
C LEU A 318 -7.74 5.78 -12.12
N ASP A 319 -7.42 5.10 -11.03
CA ASP A 319 -7.58 3.65 -10.87
C ASP A 319 -8.49 3.32 -9.67
N ILE A 320 -9.80 3.21 -9.95
CA ILE A 320 -10.85 2.90 -8.98
C ILE A 320 -11.29 1.43 -9.03
N SER A 321 -10.51 0.55 -9.67
CA SER A 321 -10.94 -0.84 -9.88
C SER A 321 -11.00 -1.69 -8.61
N GLY A 322 -10.32 -1.25 -7.54
CA GLY A 322 -10.04 -2.09 -6.36
C GLY A 322 -9.03 -3.20 -6.69
N PRO A 323 -8.95 -4.25 -5.84
CA PRO A 323 -8.06 -5.39 -6.04
C PRO A 323 -8.26 -6.07 -7.40
N LYS A 324 -7.18 -6.29 -8.14
CA LYS A 324 -7.20 -6.89 -9.49
C LYS A 324 -7.23 -8.41 -9.44
N TYR A 325 -6.79 -8.98 -8.33
CA TYR A 325 -6.85 -10.40 -8.05
C TYR A 325 -6.89 -10.62 -6.54
N ILE A 326 -7.36 -11.80 -6.17
CA ILE A 326 -7.40 -12.28 -4.79
C ILE A 326 -6.68 -13.62 -4.70
N TYR A 327 -6.14 -13.92 -3.53
CA TYR A 327 -5.57 -15.22 -3.21
C TYR A 327 -6.54 -16.01 -2.35
N LEU A 328 -6.78 -17.26 -2.75
CA LEU A 328 -7.39 -18.27 -1.89
C LEU A 328 -6.26 -19.04 -1.21
N VAL A 329 -6.14 -18.87 0.10
CA VAL A 329 -5.23 -19.63 0.95
C VAL A 329 -6.01 -20.75 1.60
N VAL A 330 -5.50 -21.98 1.47
CA VAL A 330 -6.07 -23.17 2.09
C VAL A 330 -4.97 -23.83 2.88
N ASP A 331 -5.01 -23.72 4.19
CA ASP A 331 -4.10 -24.46 5.07
C ASP A 331 -4.81 -25.74 5.53
N ASP A 332 -4.30 -26.89 5.10
CA ASP A 332 -4.80 -28.22 5.48
C ASP A 332 -3.98 -28.85 6.62
N PHE A 333 -3.06 -28.08 7.22
CA PHE A 333 -2.14 -28.47 8.30
C PHE A 333 -1.12 -29.57 7.93
N ASN A 334 -0.96 -29.92 6.65
CA ASN A 334 0.11 -30.81 6.21
C ASN A 334 1.33 -30.02 5.71
N ASN A 335 2.51 -30.40 6.19
CA ASN A 335 3.78 -29.82 5.73
C ASN A 335 4.36 -30.54 4.50
N ASN A 336 3.82 -31.71 4.13
CA ASN A 336 4.34 -32.54 3.04
C ASN A 336 3.76 -32.11 1.68
N VAL A 337 3.89 -30.82 1.38
CA VAL A 337 3.21 -30.14 0.27
C VAL A 337 4.21 -29.42 -0.63
N ASN A 338 3.98 -29.48 -1.94
CA ASN A 338 4.66 -28.62 -2.89
C ASN A 338 3.91 -27.30 -3.04
N GLU A 339 4.54 -26.19 -2.64
CA GLU A 339 4.00 -24.84 -2.84
C GLU A 339 4.29 -24.36 -4.27
N ASN A 340 3.23 -24.09 -5.03
CA ASN A 340 3.36 -23.66 -6.43
C ASN A 340 3.33 -22.13 -6.60
N PHE A 341 2.81 -21.40 -5.61
CA PHE A 341 2.62 -19.96 -5.68
C PHE A 341 3.66 -19.25 -4.82
N PHE A 342 4.56 -18.52 -5.46
CA PHE A 342 5.53 -17.65 -4.81
C PHE A 342 5.19 -16.20 -5.16
N SER A 343 4.94 -15.37 -4.15
CA SER A 343 4.73 -13.95 -4.36
C SER A 343 6.01 -13.17 -4.09
N ALA A 344 6.42 -12.33 -5.05
CA ALA A 344 7.57 -11.45 -4.94
C ALA A 344 7.17 -10.11 -4.30
N PHE A 345 6.73 -10.14 -3.03
CA PHE A 345 6.42 -8.92 -2.29
C PHE A 345 7.70 -8.28 -1.72
N THR A 346 7.85 -6.96 -1.89
CA THR A 346 8.97 -6.18 -1.33
C THR A 346 8.98 -6.20 0.20
N ALA A 347 7.80 -6.35 0.82
CA ALA A 347 7.64 -6.66 2.23
C ALA A 347 7.39 -8.17 2.37
N SER A 348 8.36 -8.91 2.91
CA SER A 348 8.41 -10.37 3.02
C SER A 348 7.37 -11.00 3.98
N MET A 349 6.08 -10.64 3.90
CA MET A 349 5.02 -11.46 4.50
C MET A 349 4.56 -12.50 3.48
N LEU A 350 5.33 -13.58 3.44
CA LEU A 350 5.07 -14.76 2.62
C LEU A 350 3.84 -15.47 3.18
N ASN A 351 2.68 -15.30 2.55
CA ASN A 351 1.53 -16.13 2.85
C ASN A 351 1.80 -17.53 2.30
N LYS A 352 2.15 -18.46 3.20
CA LYS A 352 2.26 -19.89 2.90
C LYS A 352 0.89 -20.44 2.49
N ASN A 353 0.86 -21.59 1.82
CA ASN A 353 -0.38 -22.30 1.50
C ASN A 353 -1.36 -21.58 0.55
N ILE A 354 -0.90 -20.67 -0.31
CA ILE A 354 -1.72 -20.13 -1.40
C ILE A 354 -2.10 -21.27 -2.35
N LEU A 355 -3.39 -21.55 -2.48
CA LEU A 355 -3.92 -22.60 -3.37
C LEU A 355 -4.22 -22.04 -4.76
N ALA A 356 -4.77 -20.83 -4.85
CA ALA A 356 -5.16 -20.23 -6.12
C ALA A 356 -5.01 -18.70 -6.11
N ARG A 357 -4.62 -18.15 -7.27
CA ARG A 357 -4.74 -16.73 -7.61
C ARG A 357 -5.93 -16.55 -8.54
N ILE A 358 -6.95 -15.84 -8.08
CA ILE A 358 -8.20 -15.62 -8.80
C ILE A 358 -8.19 -14.19 -9.33
N ALA A 359 -8.16 -14.03 -10.65
CA ALA A 359 -8.30 -12.72 -11.29
C ALA A 359 -9.73 -12.20 -11.09
N VAL A 360 -9.86 -10.96 -10.66
CA VAL A 360 -11.16 -10.34 -10.39
C VAL A 360 -11.37 -9.22 -11.42
N PRO A 361 -12.47 -9.24 -12.20
CA PRO A 361 -12.74 -8.18 -13.15
C PRO A 361 -12.98 -6.86 -12.39
N PRO A 362 -12.57 -5.72 -12.97
CA PRO A 362 -12.62 -4.44 -12.27
C PRO A 362 -14.07 -4.06 -11.93
N ASN A 363 -14.28 -3.60 -10.70
CA ASN A 363 -15.58 -3.16 -10.21
C ASN A 363 -15.86 -1.71 -10.67
N ILE A 364 -16.14 -1.51 -11.96
CA ILE A 364 -16.37 -0.17 -12.53
C ILE A 364 -17.87 0.14 -12.50
N GLY A 365 -18.33 0.80 -11.43
CA GLY A 365 -19.64 1.46 -11.39
C GLY A 365 -20.87 0.56 -11.43
N ALA A 366 -20.72 -0.76 -11.32
CA ALA A 366 -21.83 -1.69 -11.25
C ALA A 366 -22.07 -2.11 -9.78
N PRO A 367 -23.31 -2.01 -9.27
CA PRO A 367 -23.63 -2.48 -7.93
C PRO A 367 -23.56 -4.01 -7.92
N TYR A 368 -22.52 -4.55 -7.30
CA TYR A 368 -22.36 -5.98 -6.99
C TYR A 368 -22.39 -6.91 -8.21
N ILE A 369 -21.22 -7.16 -8.80
CA ILE A 369 -21.08 -8.19 -9.83
C ILE A 369 -20.95 -9.54 -9.12
N THR A 370 -21.90 -10.45 -9.37
CA THR A 370 -21.72 -11.88 -9.05
C THR A 370 -20.64 -12.43 -9.96
N PHE A 371 -19.52 -12.82 -9.38
CA PHE A 371 -18.43 -13.43 -10.11
C PHE A 371 -18.55 -14.96 -10.02
N ASP A 372 -18.60 -15.62 -11.17
CA ASP A 372 -18.58 -17.08 -11.28
C ASP A 372 -17.38 -17.52 -12.14
N LEU A 373 -16.40 -18.13 -11.49
CA LEU A 373 -15.23 -18.67 -12.16
C LEU A 373 -15.52 -20.11 -12.63
N THR A 374 -16.27 -20.25 -13.72
CA THR A 374 -16.52 -21.56 -14.36
C THR A 374 -15.88 -21.73 -15.74
N SER A 375 -15.41 -20.66 -16.41
CA SER A 375 -15.03 -20.79 -17.82
C SER A 375 -14.02 -19.79 -18.42
N SER A 376 -13.38 -18.88 -17.65
CA SER A 376 -12.40 -17.98 -18.26
C SER A 376 -11.32 -17.46 -17.29
N GLY A 377 -10.19 -18.15 -17.29
CA GLY A 377 -8.89 -17.55 -16.97
C GLY A 377 -8.56 -17.33 -15.49
N SER A 378 -8.17 -18.38 -14.79
CA SER A 378 -7.24 -18.29 -13.65
C SER A 378 -6.60 -19.66 -13.43
N PHE A 379 -5.35 -19.80 -13.89
CA PHE A 379 -4.57 -21.02 -13.76
C PHE A 379 -4.21 -21.23 -12.27
N SER A 380 -5.04 -21.97 -11.56
CA SER A 380 -4.67 -22.61 -10.28
C SER A 380 -3.85 -23.85 -10.62
N THR A 381 -2.52 -23.77 -10.53
CA THR A 381 -1.66 -24.96 -10.58
C THR A 381 -2.02 -25.87 -9.41
N PRO A 382 -2.44 -27.13 -9.64
CA PRO A 382 -2.84 -28.02 -8.57
C PRO A 382 -1.75 -28.19 -7.51
N ARG A 383 -2.13 -28.04 -6.24
CA ARG A 383 -1.27 -28.40 -5.12
C ARG A 383 -1.03 -29.91 -5.16
N THR A 384 0.23 -30.30 -5.18
CA THR A 384 0.65 -31.71 -5.12
C THR A 384 1.28 -31.99 -3.78
N TYR A 385 0.98 -33.15 -3.20
CA TYR A 385 1.61 -33.61 -1.97
C TYR A 385 2.74 -34.58 -2.32
N PHE A 386 3.84 -34.58 -1.56
CA PHE A 386 4.96 -35.50 -1.82
C PHE A 386 4.67 -36.96 -1.41
N GLY A 387 3.48 -37.21 -0.87
CA GLY A 387 2.92 -38.52 -0.58
C GLY A 387 1.44 -38.39 -0.24
N PRO A 388 0.68 -39.50 -0.15
CA PRO A 388 -0.72 -39.45 0.23
C PRO A 388 -0.87 -38.85 1.64
N VAL A 389 -1.70 -37.82 1.78
CA VAL A 389 -2.02 -37.16 3.06
C VAL A 389 -3.48 -37.33 3.42
N ASP A 390 -3.77 -37.15 4.70
CA ASP A 390 -5.12 -37.20 5.22
C ASP A 390 -5.60 -35.77 5.55
N ILE A 391 -6.80 -35.41 5.09
CA ILE A 391 -7.37 -34.07 5.31
C ILE A 391 -8.69 -34.20 6.05
N GLN A 392 -8.78 -33.52 7.19
CA GLN A 392 -10.01 -33.43 8.00
C GLN A 392 -10.30 -32.01 8.48
N LYS A 393 -9.28 -31.17 8.61
CA LYS A 393 -9.40 -29.79 9.08
C LYS A 393 -8.74 -28.87 8.08
N MET A 394 -9.32 -27.70 7.85
CA MET A 394 -8.70 -26.68 7.01
C MET A 394 -8.92 -25.28 7.60
N GLN A 395 -7.99 -24.38 7.34
CA GLN A 395 -8.18 -22.94 7.49
C GLN A 395 -8.24 -22.31 6.11
N ILE A 396 -9.30 -21.53 5.87
CA ILE A 396 -9.55 -20.84 4.62
C ILE A 396 -9.34 -19.35 4.83
N GLN A 397 -8.56 -18.73 3.95
CA GLN A 397 -8.38 -17.28 3.95
C GLN A 397 -8.53 -16.71 2.54
N LEU A 398 -9.17 -15.54 2.44
CA LEU A 398 -9.23 -14.73 1.23
C LEU A 398 -8.42 -13.45 1.44
N LEU A 399 -7.38 -13.31 0.61
CA LEU A 399 -6.45 -12.20 0.69
C LEU A 399 -6.48 -11.35 -0.59
N ASP A 400 -6.25 -10.05 -0.46
CA ASP A 400 -6.07 -9.16 -1.61
C ASP A 400 -4.67 -9.26 -2.23
N GLU A 401 -4.43 -8.46 -3.28
CA GLU A 401 -3.14 -8.38 -3.98
C GLU A 401 -1.97 -7.91 -3.10
N TYR A 402 -2.24 -7.35 -1.91
CA TYR A 402 -1.23 -6.95 -0.92
C TYR A 402 -1.12 -7.94 0.25
N GLY A 403 -1.84 -9.06 0.21
CA GLY A 403 -1.84 -10.08 1.26
C GLY A 403 -2.69 -9.75 2.50
N ARG A 404 -3.56 -8.73 2.42
CA ARG A 404 -4.47 -8.34 3.52
C ARG A 404 -5.77 -9.13 3.42
N PHE A 405 -6.41 -9.39 4.56
CA PHE A 405 -7.74 -10.02 4.55
C PHE A 405 -8.74 -9.15 3.79
N LEU A 406 -9.43 -9.76 2.83
CA LEU A 406 -10.48 -9.09 2.10
C LEU A 406 -11.68 -8.83 3.04
N ASN A 407 -12.25 -7.63 2.98
CA ASN A 407 -13.50 -7.33 3.68
C ASN A 407 -14.67 -7.45 2.70
N LEU A 408 -15.47 -8.50 2.85
CA LEU A 408 -16.65 -8.77 2.02
C LEU A 408 -17.93 -8.12 2.57
N ASN A 409 -17.84 -7.16 3.49
CA ASN A 409 -19.00 -6.43 4.01
C ASN A 409 -20.17 -7.33 4.47
N GLY A 410 -19.82 -8.49 5.07
CA GLY A 410 -20.78 -9.47 5.56
C GLY A 410 -21.42 -10.37 4.51
N THR A 411 -20.98 -10.34 3.24
CA THR A 411 -21.47 -11.27 2.22
C THR A 411 -20.70 -12.58 2.23
N ASP A 412 -21.41 -13.66 1.94
CA ASP A 412 -20.86 -15.00 1.80
C ASP A 412 -20.37 -15.33 0.40
N TYR A 413 -19.59 -16.40 0.31
CA TYR A 413 -19.11 -16.98 -0.95
C TYR A 413 -19.06 -18.51 -0.87
N SER A 414 -18.95 -19.15 -2.02
CA SER A 414 -18.80 -20.59 -2.13
C SER A 414 -17.74 -20.98 -3.14
N PHE A 415 -17.15 -22.15 -2.94
CA PHE A 415 -16.13 -22.68 -3.81
C PHE A 415 -16.05 -24.20 -3.73
N VAL A 416 -15.52 -24.82 -4.77
CA VAL A 416 -15.36 -26.28 -4.85
C VAL A 416 -13.89 -26.63 -4.97
N LEU A 417 -13.45 -27.55 -4.12
CA LEU A 417 -12.13 -28.17 -4.19
C LEU A 417 -12.26 -29.58 -4.78
N ALA A 418 -11.45 -29.89 -5.78
CA ALA A 418 -11.28 -31.27 -6.25
C ALA A 418 -10.06 -31.90 -5.60
N LEU A 419 -10.31 -33.01 -4.91
CA LEU A 419 -9.32 -33.82 -4.21
C LEU A 419 -9.12 -35.13 -4.96
N THR A 420 -7.91 -35.36 -5.46
CA THR A 420 -7.54 -36.65 -6.04
C THR A 420 -7.00 -37.56 -4.94
N THR A 421 -7.70 -38.66 -4.65
CA THR A 421 -7.30 -39.64 -3.65
C THR A 421 -6.85 -40.94 -4.30
N ALA A 422 -5.79 -41.56 -3.76
CA ALA A 422 -5.39 -42.91 -4.15
C ALA A 422 -6.46 -43.92 -3.68
N TYR A 423 -6.87 -44.83 -4.58
CA TYR A 423 -7.89 -45.85 -4.33
C TYR A 423 -7.29 -47.26 -4.26
N ASP A 424 -6.36 -47.57 -5.15
CA ASP A 424 -5.63 -48.85 -5.22
C ASP A 424 -4.16 -48.53 -5.48
N ILE A 425 -3.31 -48.76 -4.48
CA ILE A 425 -1.85 -48.54 -4.54
C ILE A 425 -1.16 -49.89 -4.75
#